data_AF-A0AAV8WUL6-F1
#
_entry.id   AF-A0AAV8WUL6-F1
#
_cell.length_a   1.000
_cell.length_b   1.000
_cell.length_c   1.000
_cell.angle_alpha   90.00
_cell.angle_beta   90.00
_cell.angle_gamma   90.00
#
_symmetry.space_group_name_H-M   'P 1'
#
loop_
_entity.id
_entity.type
_entity.pdbx_description
1 polymer ?
#
loop_
_entity_poly.entity_id
_entity_poly.type
_entity_poly.pdbx_seq_one_letter_code
_entity_poly.pdbx_strand_id
1 'polypeptide(L)'
;MENRNKKECRFCLRIYCNEFCAIEEITRQMLEAILNINLDIDNGTEMCIECARKLQNAYDFKLACVNIEKKILPHFISKENIKLNEDSLKQNANVELYDGCEDQKICRFCMKVTESGRYTILQEKEHTSILDVVQKYIPELVSNYFVYLL
;
A
#
# COMPACT_ATOMS: atom_id res chain seq x y z
N MET A 1 19.72 -29.81 28.56
CA MET A 1 18.58 -29.81 27.62
C MET A 1 17.98 -28.41 27.66
N GLU A 2 18.29 -27.57 26.66
CA GLU A 2 17.77 -26.19 26.61
C GLU A 2 16.28 -26.22 26.28
N ASN A 3 15.47 -25.77 27.24
CA ASN A 3 14.04 -25.61 27.09
C ASN A 3 13.81 -24.37 26.21
N ARG A 4 13.87 -24.52 24.88
CA ARG A 4 13.51 -23.43 23.97
C ARG A 4 12.01 -23.18 24.14
N ASN A 5 11.66 -22.10 24.84
CA ASN A 5 10.27 -21.66 25.06
C ASN A 5 9.61 -21.41 23.71
N LYS A 6 8.86 -22.41 23.24
CA LYS A 6 8.06 -22.31 22.02
C LYS A 6 6.81 -21.50 22.35
N LYS A 7 6.61 -20.41 21.62
CA LYS A 7 5.44 -19.54 21.78
C LYS A 7 4.69 -19.45 20.46
N GLU A 8 3.36 -19.45 20.53
CA GLU A 8 2.50 -19.25 19.38
C GLU A 8 2.26 -17.75 19.14
N CYS A 9 2.34 -17.32 17.87
CA CYS A 9 2.02 -15.96 17.49
C CYS A 9 0.52 -15.78 17.27
N ARG A 10 -0.10 -14.81 17.98
CA ARG A 10 -1.53 -14.51 17.88
C ARG A 10 -1.97 -13.99 16.49
N PHE A 11 -1.04 -13.52 15.67
CA PHE A 11 -1.33 -12.92 14.36
C PHE A 11 -1.30 -13.93 13.21
N CYS A 12 -0.35 -14.85 13.22
CA CYS A 12 -0.21 -15.85 12.16
C CYS A 12 -0.49 -17.29 12.61
N LEU A 13 -0.76 -17.50 13.90
CA LEU A 13 -1.05 -18.80 14.52
C LEU A 13 0.06 -19.85 14.28
N ARG A 14 1.30 -19.37 14.14
CA ARG A 14 2.49 -20.22 13.98
C ARG A 14 3.31 -20.21 15.26
N ILE A 15 3.95 -21.34 15.54
CA ILE A 15 4.83 -21.54 16.69
C ILE A 15 6.25 -21.14 16.31
N TYR A 16 6.86 -20.29 17.13
CA TYR A 16 8.24 -19.86 16.99
C TYR A 16 9.04 -20.24 18.23
N CYS A 17 10.31 -20.60 18.01
CA CYS A 17 11.30 -20.78 19.07
C CYS A 17 12.06 -19.49 19.39
N ASN A 18 11.80 -18.42 18.63
CA ASN A 18 12.60 -17.20 18.55
C ASN A 18 11.90 -16.01 19.20
N GLU A 19 12.62 -14.88 19.23
CA GLU A 19 12.23 -13.58 19.77
C GLU A 19 10.92 -13.05 19.18
N PHE A 20 10.10 -12.52 20.07
CA PHE A 20 8.89 -11.77 19.76
C PHE A 20 9.17 -10.29 19.99
N CYS A 21 8.51 -9.44 19.21
CA CYS A 21 8.52 -8.00 19.39
C CYS A 21 7.34 -7.61 20.28
N ALA A 22 7.60 -6.77 21.28
CA ALA A 22 6.53 -6.13 22.04
C ALA A 22 5.69 -5.23 21.11
N ILE A 23 4.38 -5.25 21.28
CA ILE A 23 3.48 -4.33 20.58
C ILE A 23 3.41 -3.04 21.40
N GLU A 24 4.35 -2.15 21.09
CA GLU A 24 4.38 -0.79 21.62
C GLU A 24 3.37 0.11 20.88
N GLU A 25 3.18 1.32 21.39
CA GLU A 25 2.22 2.30 20.88
C GLU A 25 2.35 2.54 19.36
N ILE A 26 3.59 2.68 18.85
CA ILE A 26 3.83 2.88 17.42
C ILE A 26 3.37 1.66 16.60
N THR A 27 3.64 0.45 17.10
CA THR A 27 3.23 -0.79 16.42
C THR A 27 1.71 -0.95 16.46
N ARG A 28 1.06 -0.54 17.55
CA ARG A 28 -0.41 -0.49 17.67
C ARG A 28 -1.02 0.46 16.65
N GLN A 29 -0.48 1.67 16.53
CA GLN A 29 -0.94 2.65 15.53
C GLN A 29 -0.76 2.13 14.09
N MET A 30 0.34 1.43 13.80
CA MET A 30 0.53 0.77 12.50
C MET A 30 -0.53 -0.32 12.24
N LEU A 31 -0.84 -1.14 13.25
CA LEU A 31 -1.88 -2.17 13.15
C LEU A 31 -3.26 -1.57 12.91
N GLU A 32 -3.61 -0.50 13.62
CA GLU A 32 -4.88 0.22 13.43
C GLU A 32 -4.96 0.83 12.03
N ALA A 33 -3.89 1.48 11.58
CA ALA A 33 -3.81 2.09 10.25
C ALA A 33 -3.95 1.06 9.10
N ILE A 34 -3.47 -0.17 9.30
CA ILE A 34 -3.49 -1.22 8.27
C ILE A 34 -4.73 -2.09 8.34
N LEU A 35 -5.07 -2.61 9.51
CA LEU A 35 -6.13 -3.61 9.64
C LEU A 35 -7.51 -2.97 9.77
N ASN A 36 -7.59 -1.66 10.05
CA ASN A 36 -8.82 -0.89 10.20
C ASN A 36 -9.82 -1.58 11.15
N ILE A 37 -9.29 -2.24 12.18
CA ILE A 37 -10.03 -2.95 13.22
C ILE A 37 -9.53 -2.47 14.57
N ASN A 38 -10.45 -2.39 15.53
CA ASN A 38 -10.12 -2.08 16.90
C ASN A 38 -9.56 -3.35 17.54
N LEU A 39 -8.23 -3.52 17.52
CA LEU A 39 -7.61 -4.67 18.16
C LEU A 39 -7.56 -4.42 19.67
N ASP A 40 -8.27 -5.25 20.41
CA ASP A 40 -8.14 -5.32 21.87
C ASP A 40 -6.81 -6.01 22.22
N ILE A 41 -5.73 -5.22 22.07
CA ILE A 41 -4.36 -5.65 22.37
C ILE A 41 -4.04 -5.20 23.80
N ASP A 42 -3.96 -6.16 24.71
CA ASP A 42 -3.53 -5.91 26.08
C ASP A 42 -2.09 -5.39 26.14
N ASN A 43 -1.78 -4.62 27.19
CA ASN A 43 -0.42 -4.23 27.51
C ASN A 43 0.45 -5.48 27.73
N GLY A 44 1.56 -5.57 26.99
CA GLY A 44 2.45 -6.73 27.01
C GLY A 44 2.12 -7.81 25.97
N THR A 45 1.18 -7.56 25.05
CA THR A 45 1.01 -8.43 23.88
C THR A 45 2.25 -8.36 23.01
N GLU A 46 2.68 -9.52 22.52
CA GLU A 46 3.85 -9.64 21.65
C GLU A 46 3.48 -10.29 20.32
N MET A 47 4.26 -9.97 19.29
CA MET A 47 4.09 -10.42 17.93
C MET A 47 5.40 -11.07 17.46
N CYS A 48 5.35 -12.15 16.68
CA CYS A 48 6.58 -12.71 16.14
C CYS A 48 7.24 -11.74 15.14
N ILE A 49 8.57 -11.76 15.05
CA ILE A 49 9.35 -10.89 14.15
C ILE A 49 8.85 -10.92 12.70
N GLU A 50 8.45 -12.09 12.20
CA GLU A 50 7.92 -12.22 10.84
C GLU A 50 6.63 -11.43 10.62
N CYS A 51 5.74 -11.40 11.61
CA CYS A 51 4.53 -10.58 11.54
C CYS A 51 4.87 -9.09 11.69
N ALA A 52 5.81 -8.74 12.57
CA ALA A 52 6.29 -7.36 12.72
C ALA A 52 6.86 -6.82 11.41
N ARG A 53 7.69 -7.60 10.72
CA ARG A 53 8.27 -7.23 9.42
C ARG A 53 7.20 -7.07 8.34
N LYS A 54 6.20 -7.96 8.30
CA LYS A 54 5.07 -7.86 7.37
C LYS A 54 4.22 -6.61 7.63
N LEU A 55 3.97 -6.30 8.90
CA LEU A 55 3.26 -5.09 9.29
C LEU A 55 4.01 -3.84 8.83
N GLN A 56 5.32 -3.76 9.11
CA GLN A 56 6.16 -2.64 8.68
C GLN A 56 6.10 -2.45 7.16
N ASN A 57 6.30 -3.53 6.40
CA ASN A 57 6.23 -3.48 4.94
C ASN A 57 4.86 -3.02 4.43
N ALA A 58 3.76 -3.46 5.06
CA ALA A 58 2.42 -3.05 4.70
C ALA A 58 2.17 -1.57 5.02
N TYR A 59 2.65 -1.10 6.18
CA TYR A 59 2.60 0.29 6.59
C TYR A 59 3.38 1.21 5.66
N ASP A 60 4.61 0.83 5.32
CA ASP A 60 5.47 1.59 4.39
C ASP A 60 4.83 1.66 2.99
N PHE A 61 4.25 0.56 2.52
CA PHE A 61 3.51 0.53 1.26
C PHE A 61 2.31 1.47 1.28
N LYS A 62 1.49 1.43 2.33
CA LYS A 62 0.34 2.35 2.48
C LYS A 62 0.80 3.80 2.53
N LEU A 63 1.84 4.12 3.30
CA LEU A 63 2.39 5.46 3.40
C LEU A 63 2.90 5.97 2.05
N ALA A 64 3.59 5.12 1.28
CA ALA A 64 4.02 5.43 -0.07
C ALA A 64 2.83 5.75 -0.99
N CYS A 65 1.77 4.94 -0.94
CA CYS A 65 0.54 5.17 -1.71
C CYS A 65 -0.13 6.50 -1.34
N VAL A 66 -0.28 6.80 -0.04
CA VAL A 66 -0.87 8.06 0.43
C VAL A 66 -0.03 9.27 0.00
N ASN A 67 1.30 9.16 0.05
CA ASN A 67 2.19 10.24 -0.39
C ASN A 67 2.10 10.49 -1.89
N ILE A 68 2.01 9.42 -2.68
CA ILE A 68 1.77 9.49 -4.12
C ILE A 68 0.42 10.17 -4.39
N GLU A 69 -0.63 9.75 -3.71
CA GLU A 69 -1.98 10.31 -3.90
C GLU A 69 -2.03 11.81 -3.56
N LYS A 70 -1.34 12.25 -2.50
CA LYS A 70 -1.19 13.68 -2.16
C LYS A 70 -0.50 14.49 -3.25
N LYS A 71 0.45 13.90 -3.98
CA LYS A 71 1.11 14.56 -5.12
C LYS A 71 0.20 14.62 -6.34
N ILE A 72 -0.61 13.58 -6.54
CA ILE A 72 -1.50 13.45 -7.71
C ILE A 72 -2.74 14.34 -7.57
N LEU A 73 -3.39 14.33 -6.39
CA LEU A 73 -4.69 14.94 -6.14
C LEU A 73 -4.83 16.40 -6.63
N PRO A 74 -3.85 17.32 -6.42
CA PRO A 74 -3.95 18.69 -6.93
C PRO A 74 -4.08 18.77 -8.45
N HIS A 75 -3.50 17.81 -9.18
CA HIS A 75 -3.57 17.74 -10.64
C HIS A 75 -4.88 17.14 -11.15
N PHE A 76 -5.75 16.58 -10.30
CA PHE A 76 -7.04 16.02 -10.69
C PHE A 76 -8.23 16.93 -10.37
N ILE A 77 -8.07 17.87 -9.43
CA ILE A 77 -9.14 18.78 -8.98
C ILE A 77 -9.43 19.90 -9.99
N SER A 78 -8.49 20.22 -10.90
CA SER A 78 -8.80 21.09 -12.04
C SER A 78 -9.61 20.31 -13.08
N LYS A 79 -10.91 20.60 -13.09
CA LYS A 79 -11.92 20.00 -13.97
C LYS A 79 -11.50 19.95 -15.43
N GLU A 80 -11.99 18.88 -16.08
CA GLU A 80 -12.01 18.58 -17.51
C GLU A 80 -10.71 17.96 -18.06
N ASN A 81 -10.72 16.61 -18.11
CA ASN A 81 -9.85 15.79 -18.96
C ASN A 81 -8.35 16.06 -18.83
N ILE A 82 -7.80 15.83 -17.64
CA ILE A 82 -6.35 15.87 -17.47
C ILE A 82 -5.79 14.55 -17.96
N LYS A 83 -5.40 14.54 -19.24
CA LYS A 83 -4.15 13.87 -19.63
C LYS A 83 -3.12 14.38 -18.63
N LEU A 84 -2.66 13.52 -17.72
CA LEU A 84 -1.50 13.80 -16.89
C LEU A 84 -0.40 14.31 -17.84
N ASN A 85 -0.16 15.63 -17.87
CA ASN A 85 0.85 16.20 -18.76
C ASN A 85 2.18 15.58 -18.34
N GLU A 86 2.87 14.95 -19.29
CA GLU A 86 4.13 14.24 -19.06
C GLU A 86 5.14 15.08 -18.26
N ASP A 87 5.14 16.39 -18.48
CA ASP A 87 6.00 17.36 -17.79
C ASP A 87 5.75 17.45 -16.29
N SER A 88 4.50 17.24 -15.85
CA SER A 88 4.11 17.27 -14.42
C SER A 88 4.61 16.03 -13.67
N LEU A 89 4.62 14.88 -14.36
CA LEU A 89 5.08 13.59 -13.86
C LEU A 89 6.61 13.52 -13.80
N LYS A 90 7.28 14.01 -14.85
CA LYS A 90 8.75 14.10 -14.91
C LYS A 90 9.30 14.90 -13.73
N GLN A 91 8.66 16.01 -13.36
CA GLN A 91 9.13 16.90 -12.29
C GLN A 91 8.86 16.39 -10.86
N ASN A 92 7.75 15.70 -10.60
CA ASN A 92 7.31 15.38 -9.22
C ASN A 92 7.54 13.92 -8.79
N ALA A 93 7.76 13.02 -9.75
CA ALA A 93 7.80 11.58 -9.51
C ALA A 93 9.14 10.92 -9.89
N ASN A 94 10.15 11.67 -10.37
CA ASN A 94 11.40 11.13 -10.93
C ASN A 94 11.13 10.05 -12.00
N VAL A 95 10.13 10.29 -12.84
CA VAL A 95 9.70 9.35 -13.88
C VAL A 95 10.34 9.76 -15.18
N GLU A 96 11.33 8.99 -15.64
CA GLU A 96 11.89 9.12 -16.98
C GLU A 96 10.90 8.52 -17.98
N LEU A 97 10.02 9.37 -18.53
CA LEU A 97 9.18 8.99 -19.67
C LEU A 97 10.05 9.00 -20.93
N TYR A 98 10.08 7.89 -21.66
CA TYR A 98 10.79 7.83 -22.94
C TYR A 98 10.01 8.60 -24.00
N ASP A 99 10.66 9.60 -24.59
CA ASP A 99 10.14 10.41 -25.68
C ASP A 99 9.83 9.52 -26.90
N GLY A 100 8.55 9.43 -27.29
CA GLY A 100 8.10 8.70 -28.48
C GLY A 100 7.21 7.47 -28.30
N CYS A 101 6.68 7.18 -27.10
CA CYS A 101 5.77 6.06 -26.89
C CYS A 101 4.40 6.56 -26.36
N GLU A 102 3.43 6.74 -27.27
CA GLU A 102 2.12 7.37 -27.00
C GLU A 102 1.23 6.60 -25.98
N ASP A 103 1.63 5.40 -25.55
CA ASP A 103 0.83 4.51 -24.70
C ASP A 103 1.46 4.18 -23.34
N GLN A 104 2.48 4.92 -22.88
CA GLN A 104 3.07 4.70 -21.55
C GLN A 104 2.03 4.90 -20.45
N LYS A 105 1.75 3.82 -19.69
CA LYS A 105 0.94 3.88 -18.47
C LYS A 105 1.84 4.03 -17.26
N ILE A 106 1.29 4.58 -16.18
CA ILE A 106 1.99 4.78 -14.92
C ILE A 106 1.24 4.05 -13.84
N CYS A 107 1.94 3.19 -13.11
CA CYS A 107 1.34 2.51 -11.98
C CYS A 107 1.10 3.51 -10.84
N ARG A 108 -0.15 3.77 -10.45
CA ARG A 108 -0.50 4.69 -9.34
C ARG A 108 0.05 4.24 -7.99
N PHE A 109 0.38 2.96 -7.78
CA PHE A 109 0.95 2.52 -6.49
C PHE A 109 2.42 2.88 -6.33
N CYS A 110 3.18 2.93 -7.43
CA CYS A 110 4.63 3.16 -7.37
C CYS A 110 5.10 4.36 -8.20
N MET A 111 4.19 5.03 -8.92
CA MET A 111 4.46 6.10 -9.90
C MET A 111 5.48 5.73 -10.99
N LYS A 112 5.80 4.45 -11.21
CA LYS A 112 6.74 4.07 -12.28
C LYS A 112 6.00 3.86 -13.60
N VAL A 113 6.70 4.13 -14.70
CA VAL A 113 6.25 3.72 -16.04
C VAL A 113 6.12 2.21 -16.06
N THR A 114 4.96 1.73 -16.48
CA THR A 114 4.72 0.30 -16.67
C THR A 114 5.36 -0.11 -17.99
N GLU A 115 6.04 -1.25 -18.02
CA GLU A 115 6.41 -1.88 -19.28
C GLU A 115 5.13 -2.20 -20.07
N SER A 116 5.14 -1.93 -21.38
CA SER A 116 3.98 -2.12 -22.27
C SER A 116 3.32 -3.49 -22.05
N GLY A 117 2.04 -3.50 -21.69
CA GLY A 117 1.25 -4.72 -21.48
C GLY A 117 1.35 -5.37 -20.09
N ARG A 118 2.15 -4.86 -19.15
CA ARG A 118 2.21 -5.38 -17.76
C ARG A 118 1.32 -4.60 -16.81
N TYR A 119 0.05 -4.48 -17.16
CA TYR A 119 -0.80 -3.46 -16.57
C TYR A 119 -2.27 -3.94 -16.41
N THR A 120 -2.82 -3.68 -15.23
CA THR A 120 -4.14 -3.90 -14.62
C THR A 120 -5.20 -2.79 -14.69
N ILE A 121 -6.09 -2.66 -15.68
CA ILE A 121 -7.12 -1.60 -15.60
C ILE A 121 -8.18 -1.95 -14.53
N LEU A 122 -8.17 -1.24 -13.40
CA LEU A 122 -9.09 -1.46 -12.28
C LEU A 122 -10.57 -1.07 -12.57
N GLN A 123 -10.91 -0.69 -13.80
CA GLN A 123 -12.27 -0.30 -14.20
C GLN A 123 -13.10 -1.47 -14.76
N GLU A 124 -12.48 -2.61 -15.03
CA GLU A 124 -13.18 -3.76 -15.58
C GLU A 124 -13.92 -4.51 -14.47
N LYS A 125 -15.18 -4.89 -14.74
CA LYS A 125 -16.06 -5.63 -13.82
C LYS A 125 -15.45 -6.95 -13.30
N GLU A 126 -14.36 -7.41 -13.91
CA GLU A 126 -13.63 -8.62 -13.52
C GLU A 126 -12.68 -8.39 -12.31
N HIS A 127 -12.34 -7.13 -11.99
CA HIS A 127 -11.39 -6.77 -10.93
C HIS A 127 -12.03 -6.15 -9.69
N THR A 128 -13.33 -6.37 -9.47
CA THR A 128 -14.07 -5.87 -8.29
C THR A 128 -13.37 -6.24 -6.98
N SER A 129 -12.76 -7.42 -6.90
CA SER A 129 -12.02 -7.88 -5.72
C SER A 129 -10.79 -7.01 -5.39
N ILE A 130 -10.10 -6.45 -6.38
CA ILE A 130 -8.95 -5.58 -6.16
C ILE A 130 -9.42 -4.20 -5.71
N LEU A 131 -10.49 -3.68 -6.31
CA LEU A 131 -11.10 -2.42 -5.88
C LEU A 131 -11.58 -2.51 -4.43
N ASP A 132 -12.23 -3.60 -4.03
CA ASP A 132 -12.67 -3.81 -2.65
C ASP A 132 -11.48 -3.84 -1.67
N VAL A 133 -10.37 -4.47 -2.07
CA VAL A 133 -9.13 -4.49 -1.29
C VAL A 133 -8.53 -3.10 -1.18
N VAL A 134 -8.42 -2.36 -2.29
CA VAL A 134 -7.90 -0.98 -2.27
C VAL A 134 -8.77 -0.08 -1.41
N GLN A 135 -10.09 -0.16 -1.56
CA GLN A 135 -11.04 0.61 -0.75
C GLN A 135 -10.95 0.30 0.73
N LYS A 136 -10.76 -0.97 1.08
CA LYS A 136 -10.68 -1.41 2.47
C LYS A 136 -9.37 -1.00 3.14
N TYR A 137 -8.24 -1.16 2.45
CA TYR A 137 -6.91 -1.03 3.06
C TYR A 137 -6.24 0.31 2.78
N ILE A 138 -6.56 0.96 1.67
CA ILE A 138 -6.02 2.26 1.25
C ILE A 138 -7.16 3.15 0.71
N PRO A 139 -8.17 3.47 1.54
CA PRO A 139 -9.33 4.30 1.14
C PRO A 139 -8.93 5.67 0.60
N GLU A 140 -7.73 6.16 0.95
CA GLU A 140 -7.17 7.41 0.47
C GLU A 140 -7.01 7.43 -1.07
N LEU A 141 -6.79 6.26 -1.69
CA LEU A 141 -6.66 6.12 -3.15
C LEU A 141 -8.00 6.20 -3.90
N VAL A 142 -9.14 6.21 -3.20
CA VAL A 142 -10.50 6.04 -3.77
C VAL A 142 -11.15 7.37 -4.13
N SER A 143 -10.45 8.51 -3.98
CA SER A 143 -11.01 9.82 -4.33
C SER A 143 -11.21 9.98 -5.84
N ASN A 144 -12.36 9.51 -6.29
CA ASN A 144 -13.30 10.18 -7.20
C ASN A 144 -12.83 10.56 -8.60
N TYR A 145 -11.93 9.85 -9.26
CA TYR A 145 -11.68 10.08 -10.69
C TYR A 145 -11.43 8.77 -11.42
N PHE A 146 -12.24 8.56 -12.46
CA PHE A 146 -11.99 7.57 -13.50
C PHE A 146 -10.51 7.64 -13.90
N VAL A 147 -9.95 6.49 -14.26
CA VAL A 147 -8.86 6.31 -15.24
C VAL A 147 -7.54 5.68 -14.72
N TYR A 148 -7.28 4.51 -15.32
CA TYR A 148 -6.07 3.67 -15.48
C TYR A 148 -5.27 3.21 -14.23
N LEU A 149 -5.50 1.92 -13.91
CA LEU A 149 -4.86 1.02 -12.94
C LEU A 149 -3.46 0.51 -13.30
N LEU A 150 -3.00 -0.63 -12.76
CA LEU A 150 -1.62 -1.13 -12.82
C LEU A 150 -1.07 -1.19 -14.23
#